data_AF-A0A7C1T2J4-F1
#
_entry.id   AF-A0A7C1T2J4-F1
#
_cell.length_a   1.000
_cell.length_b   1.000
_cell.length_c   1.000
_cell.angle_alpha   90.00
_cell.angle_beta   90.00
_cell.angle_gamma   90.00
#
_symmetry.space_group_name_H-M   'P 1'
#
loop_
_entity.id
_entity.type
_entity.pdbx_description
1 polymer ?
#
loop_
_entity_poly.entity_id
_entity_poly.type
_entity_poly.pdbx_seq_one_letter_code
_entity_poly.pdbx_strand_id
1 'polypeptide(L)' 'MGKQQTLRRLLGLLTLVAAALAAYFSYKVFAYIMGVEPGGLESYMSWMQVLVYILFVLVAAYVLVDTYRRRV' A
#
# COMPACT_ATOMS: atom_id res chain seq x y z
N MET A 1 8.39 28.29 -1.92
CA MET A 1 8.57 27.24 -2.96
C MET A 1 8.93 25.84 -2.41
N GLY A 2 9.68 25.67 -1.30
CA GLY A 2 10.15 24.33 -0.86
C GLY A 2 9.10 23.35 -0.31
N LYS A 3 8.06 23.81 0.41
CA LYS A 3 7.14 22.91 1.16
C LYS A 3 6.27 22.00 0.27
N GLN A 4 5.77 22.51 -0.85
CA GLN A 4 4.96 21.70 -1.80
C GLN A 4 5.80 20.61 -2.48
N GLN A 5 7.08 20.87 -2.75
CA GLN A 5 7.96 19.89 -3.39
C GLN A 5 8.33 18.76 -2.42
N THR A 6 8.57 19.08 -1.15
CA THR A 6 8.79 18.06 -0.10
C THR A 6 7.58 17.17 0.09
N LEU A 7 6.37 17.73 0.13
CA LEU A 7 5.13 16.95 0.26
C LEU A 7 4.98 15.95 -0.90
N ARG A 8 5.19 16.40 -2.15
CA ARG A 8 5.12 15.53 -3.34
C ARG A 8 6.15 14.39 -3.29
N ARG A 9 7.37 14.66 -2.83
CA ARG A 9 8.42 13.64 -2.69
C ARG A 9 8.07 12.61 -1.62
N LEU A 10 7.56 13.06 -0.47
CA LEU A 10 7.12 12.16 0.60
C LEU A 10 5.99 11.23 0.15
N LEU A 11 5.00 11.78 -0.57
CA LEU A 11 3.90 10.99 -1.12
C LEU A 11 4.37 10.00 -2.18
N GLY A 12 5.27 10.42 -3.08
CA GLY A 12 5.88 9.53 -4.06
C GLY A 12 6.65 8.37 -3.41
N LEU A 13 7.41 8.66 -2.34
CA LEU A 13 8.11 7.65 -1.57
C LEU A 13 7.12 6.69 -0.88
N LEU A 14 6.07 7.21 -0.26
CA LEU A 14 5.03 6.42 0.39
C LEU A 14 4.35 5.48 -0.61
N THR A 15 4.03 5.96 -1.81
CA THR A 15 3.46 5.14 -2.88
C THR A 15 4.41 4.02 -3.33
N LEU A 16 5.71 4.32 -3.47
CA LEU A 16 6.71 3.31 -3.82
C LEU A 16 6.82 2.22 -2.75
N VAL A 17 6.90 2.61 -1.47
CA VAL A 17 6.96 1.67 -0.35
C VAL A 17 5.70 0.81 -0.30
N ALA A 18 4.53 1.43 -0.43
CA ALA A 18 3.25 0.74 -0.46
C ALA A 18 3.15 -0.24 -1.65
N ALA A 19 3.64 0.14 -2.83
CA ALA A 19 3.67 -0.74 -4.01
C ALA A 19 4.58 -1.96 -3.80
N ALA A 20 5.76 -1.76 -3.22
CA ALA A 20 6.69 -2.85 -2.91
C ALA A 20 6.08 -3.83 -1.88
N LEU A 21 5.47 -3.31 -0.82
CA LEU A 21 4.78 -4.13 0.19
C LEU A 21 3.58 -4.85 -0.42
N ALA A 22 2.77 -4.18 -1.24
CA ALA A 22 1.64 -4.79 -1.92
C ALA A 22 2.07 -5.94 -2.83
N ALA A 23 3.15 -5.78 -3.59
CA ALA A 23 3.71 -6.85 -4.41
C ALA A 23 4.16 -8.04 -3.56
N TYR A 24 4.86 -7.77 -2.45
CA TYR A 24 5.32 -8.82 -1.53
C TYR A 24 4.16 -9.63 -0.93
N PHE A 25 3.15 -8.96 -0.36
CA PHE A 25 2.02 -9.65 0.25
C PHE A 25 1.11 -10.32 -0.79
N SER A 26 0.98 -9.75 -1.99
CA SER A 26 0.27 -10.40 -3.10
C SER A 26 0.97 -11.70 -3.50
N TYR A 27 2.30 -11.71 -3.56
CA TYR A 27 3.08 -12.92 -3.78
C TYR A 27 2.84 -13.96 -2.68
N LYS A 28 2.88 -13.56 -1.40
CA LYS A 28 2.61 -14.49 -0.27
C LYS A 28 1.22 -15.13 -0.36
N VAL A 29 0.20 -14.32 -0.64
CA VAL A 29 -1.17 -14.79 -0.86
C VAL A 29 -1.24 -15.77 -2.03
N PHE A 30 -0.62 -15.43 -3.16
CA PHE A 30 -0.60 -16.30 -4.34
C PHE A 30 0.15 -17.61 -4.07
N ALA A 31 1.32 -17.55 -3.45
CA ALA A 31 2.13 -18.72 -3.13
C ALA A 31 1.40 -19.68 -2.18
N TYR A 32 0.61 -19.15 -1.24
CA TYR A 32 -0.25 -19.96 -0.38
C TYR A 32 -1.40 -20.61 -1.14
N ILE A 33 -2.11 -19.87 -1.99
CA ILE A 33 -3.20 -20.43 -2.83
C ILE A 33 -2.69 -21.55 -3.74
N MET A 34 -1.49 -21.38 -4.29
CA MET A 34 -0.84 -22.37 -5.15
C MET A 34 -0.23 -23.56 -4.37
N GLY A 35 -0.29 -23.55 -3.03
CA GLY A 35 0.30 -24.60 -2.20
C GLY A 35 1.84 -24.63 -2.20
N VAL A 36 2.48 -23.54 -2.66
CA VAL A 36 3.95 -23.40 -2.71
C VAL A 36 4.51 -22.98 -1.36
N GLU A 37 3.80 -22.12 -0.63
CA GLU A 37 4.22 -21.63 0.68
C GLU A 37 3.47 -22.37 1.80
N PRO A 38 4.17 -23.04 2.73
CA PRO A 38 3.54 -23.63 3.89
C PRO A 38 3.00 -22.51 4.81
N GLY A 39 1.73 -22.61 5.18
CA GLY A 39 1.08 -21.63 6.04
C GLY A 39 -0.26 -22.12 6.56
N GLY A 40 -0.74 -21.51 7.63
CA GLY A 40 -2.10 -21.70 8.13
C GLY A 40 -3.07 -20.68 7.52
N LEU A 41 -4.37 -20.95 7.67
CA LEU A 41 -5.44 -20.01 7.29
C LEU A 41 -5.26 -18.63 7.96
N GLU A 42 -4.76 -18.61 9.19
CA GLU A 42 -4.47 -17.36 9.93
C GLU A 42 -3.41 -16.49 9.24
N SER A 43 -2.32 -17.10 8.74
CA SER A 43 -1.27 -16.37 8.01
C SER A 43 -1.82 -15.77 6.71
N TYR A 44 -2.61 -16.55 5.97
CA TYR A 44 -3.28 -16.07 4.77
C TYR A 44 -4.19 -14.87 5.05
N MET A 45 -5.03 -14.97 6.09
CA MET A 45 -5.91 -13.88 6.52
C MET A 45 -5.11 -12.63 6.92
N SER A 46 -4.00 -12.80 7.64
CA SER A 46 -3.12 -11.70 8.03
C SER A 46 -2.52 -10.98 6.81
N TRP A 47 -2.02 -11.71 5.81
CA TRP A 47 -1.48 -11.10 4.59
C TRP A 47 -2.56 -10.35 3.78
N MET A 48 -3.76 -10.93 3.67
CA MET A 48 -4.91 -10.29 3.04
C MET A 48 -5.31 -9.00 3.78
N GLN A 49 -5.32 -9.02 5.11
CA GLN A 49 -5.62 -7.85 5.93
C GLN A 49 -4.57 -6.74 5.71
N VAL A 50 -3.29 -7.09 5.62
CA VAL A 50 -2.23 -6.13 5.32
C VAL A 50 -2.41 -5.50 3.93
N LEU A 51 -2.78 -6.29 2.91
CA LEU A 51 -3.09 -5.77 1.57
C LEU A 51 -4.24 -4.75 1.60
N VAL A 52 -5.31 -5.05 2.34
CA VAL A 52 -6.45 -4.13 2.51
C VAL A 52 -6.01 -2.83 3.17
N TYR A 53 -5.16 -2.88 4.20
CA TYR A 53 -4.64 -1.69 4.85
C TYR A 53 -3.73 -0.86 3.93
N ILE A 54 -2.88 -1.49 3.14
CA ILE A 54 -2.05 -0.79 2.15
C ILE A 54 -2.94 -0.04 1.14
N LEU A 55 -3.97 -0.71 0.61
CA LEU A 55 -4.94 -0.11 -0.29
C LEU A 55 -5.66 1.08 0.36
N PHE A 56 -6.14 0.92 1.59
CA PHE A 56 -6.82 2.00 2.31
C PHE A 56 -5.91 3.22 2.49
N VAL A 57 -4.66 3.02 2.91
CA VAL A 57 -3.68 4.10 3.09
C VAL A 57 -3.39 4.81 1.76
N LEU A 58 -3.23 4.07 0.66
CA LEU A 58 -3.01 4.64 -0.66
C LEU A 58 -4.20 5.49 -1.12
N VAL A 59 -5.43 4.99 -0.94
CA VAL A 59 -6.65 5.73 -1.29
C VAL A 59 -6.80 6.98 -0.42
N ALA A 60 -6.61 6.87 0.89
CA ALA A 60 -6.67 8.01 1.80
C ALA A 60 -5.62 9.07 1.44
N ALA A 61 -4.38 8.65 1.17
CA ALA A 61 -3.32 9.55 0.73
C ALA A 61 -3.68 10.24 -0.60
N TYR A 62 -4.22 9.50 -1.58
CA TYR A 62 -4.68 10.06 -2.85
C TYR A 62 -5.79 11.10 -2.65
N VAL A 63 -6.84 10.77 -1.90
CA VAL A 63 -7.96 11.68 -1.63
C VAL A 63 -7.49 12.94 -0.90
N LEU A 64 -6.60 12.79 0.08
CA LEU A 64 -6.03 13.92 0.81
C LEU A 64 -5.26 14.86 -0.15
N VAL A 65 -4.42 14.30 -1.01
CA VAL A 65 -3.65 15.06 -2.00
C VAL A 65 -4.54 15.78 -3.00
N ASP A 66 -5.55 15.09 -3.52
CA ASP A 66 -6.50 15.67 -4.46
C ASP A 66 -7.28 16.82 -3.80
N THR A 67 -7.73 16.63 -2.56
CA THR A 67 -8.42 17.66 -1.77
C THR A 67 -7.53 18.88 -1.54
N TYR A 68 -6.25 18.69 -1.19
CA TYR A 68 -5.31 19.79 -1.01
C TYR A 68 -5.02 20.52 -2.32
N ARG A 69 -4.92 19.81 -3.45
CA ARG A 69 -4.70 20.43 -4.77
C ARG A 69 -5.87 21.26 -5.26
N ARG A 70 -7.11 20.92 -4.89
CA ARG A 70 -8.31 21.68 -5.29
C ARG A 70 -8.53 22.96 -4.48
N ARG A 71 -7.91 23.08 -3.31
CA ARG A 71 -8.09 24.22 -2.39
C ARG A 71 -7.00 25.30 -2.49
N VAL A 72 -5.93 25.05 -3.24
CA VAL A 72 -4.81 25.97 -3.48
C VAL A 72 -4.82 26.38 -4.94
#